data_AF-A0A2R4C572-F1
#
_entry.id   AF-A0A2R4C572-F1
#
_cell.length_a   1.000
_cell.length_b   1.000
_cell.length_c   1.000
_cell.angle_alpha   90.00
_cell.angle_beta   90.00
_cell.angle_gamma   90.00
#
_symmetry.space_group_name_H-M   'P 1'
#
loop_
_entity.id
_entity.type
_entity.pdbx_description
1 polymer ?
#
loop_
_entity_poly.entity_id
_entity_poly.type
_entity_poly.pdbx_seq_one_letter_code
_entity_poly.pdbx_strand_id
1 'polypeptide(L)'
;MNSRTILLTTAAVCFLLIAVALYLQHVVDLLPCPLCVIQRYLFLAIAIGCLVGAFGRNPKIGAGIGLAAGLGGLGVVGKHLYVLAHPGFSCGIDPYETFLNKLPSATYLPWIFQADGLCENATEGFLGLSIPQWSAIWFVILTATMVWVLVRRQR
;
A
#
# COMPACT_ATOMS: atom_id res chain seq x y z
N MET A 1 13.87 -10.89 -20.28
CA MET A 1 12.50 -10.62 -19.79
C MET A 1 12.07 -9.26 -20.29
N ASN A 2 10.95 -9.19 -21.00
CA ASN A 2 10.45 -7.94 -21.56
C ASN A 2 10.04 -6.99 -20.42
N SER A 3 10.36 -5.70 -20.50
CA SER A 3 10.03 -4.72 -19.43
C SER A 3 8.53 -4.74 -19.08
N ARG A 4 7.68 -4.98 -20.09
CA ARG A 4 6.22 -5.11 -19.93
C ARG A 4 5.81 -6.30 -19.07
N THR A 5 6.50 -7.43 -19.18
CA THR A 5 6.21 -8.62 -18.37
C THR A 5 6.50 -8.35 -16.90
N ILE A 6 7.57 -7.62 -16.60
CA ILE A 6 7.91 -7.23 -15.22
C ILE A 6 6.82 -6.33 -14.63
N LEU A 7 6.36 -5.30 -15.35
CA LEU A 7 5.28 -4.43 -14.87
C LEU A 7 3.97 -5.20 -14.66
N LEU A 8 3.62 -6.14 -15.55
CA LEU A 8 2.42 -6.96 -15.40
C LEU A 8 2.51 -7.90 -14.20
N THR A 9 3.66 -8.54 -13.96
CA THR A 9 3.85 -9.38 -12.77
C THR A 9 3.78 -8.55 -11.50
N THR A 10 4.36 -7.34 -11.49
CA THR A 10 4.28 -6.45 -10.33
C THR A 10 2.85 -6.01 -10.05
N ALA A 11 2.08 -5.66 -11.09
CA ALA A 11 0.67 -5.33 -10.94
C ALA A 11 -0.14 -6.51 -10.38
N ALA A 12 0.07 -7.72 -10.89
CA ALA A 12 -0.59 -8.93 -10.39
C ALA A 12 -0.27 -9.19 -8.91
N VAL A 13 0.99 -9.00 -8.50
CA VAL A 13 1.41 -9.10 -7.09
C VAL A 13 0.69 -8.05 -6.22
N CYS A 14 0.60 -6.80 -6.66
CA CYS A 14 -0.16 -5.77 -5.92
C CYS A 14 -1.63 -6.15 -5.72
N PHE A 15 -2.30 -6.68 -6.75
CA PHE A 15 -3.68 -7.15 -6.61
C PHE A 15 -3.80 -8.31 -5.65
N LEU A 16 -2.86 -9.26 -5.68
CA LEU A 16 -2.83 -10.40 -4.78
C LEU A 16 -2.64 -9.93 -3.32
N LEU A 17 -1.77 -8.95 -3.07
CA LEU A 17 -1.59 -8.36 -1.74
C LEU A 17 -2.85 -7.67 -1.21
N ILE A 18 -3.56 -6.94 -2.08
CA ILE A 18 -4.84 -6.33 -1.71
C ILE A 18 -5.87 -7.41 -1.39
N ALA A 19 -5.95 -8.47 -2.18
CA ALA A 19 -6.86 -9.60 -1.93
C ALA A 19 -6.56 -10.30 -0.59
N VAL A 20 -5.28 -10.53 -0.27
CA VAL A 20 -4.87 -11.08 1.04
C VAL A 20 -5.24 -10.12 2.18
N ALA A 21 -5.04 -8.82 2.00
CA ALA A 21 -5.43 -7.83 3.01
C ALA A 21 -6.95 -7.79 3.26
N LEU A 22 -7.76 -7.96 2.21
CA LEU A 22 -9.22 -8.06 2.32
C LEU A 22 -9.65 -9.38 2.97
N TYR A 23 -8.98 -10.48 2.63
CA TYR A 23 -9.20 -11.77 3.26
C TYR A 23 -8.96 -11.69 4.78
N LEU A 24 -7.85 -11.08 5.20
CA LEU A 24 -7.55 -10.86 6.62
C LEU A 24 -8.62 -10.02 7.31
N GLN A 25 -9.10 -8.95 6.66
CA GLN A 25 -10.14 -8.10 7.24
C GLN A 25 -11.49 -8.83 7.36
N HIS A 26 -11.87 -9.65 6.39
CA HIS A 26 -13.21 -10.25 6.33
C HIS A 26 -13.30 -11.62 7.03
N VAL A 27 -12.18 -12.34 7.15
CA VAL A 27 -12.13 -13.68 7.75
C VAL A 27 -11.61 -13.67 9.17
N VAL A 28 -10.75 -12.72 9.51
CA VAL A 28 -10.15 -12.61 10.85
C VAL A 28 -10.79 -11.47 11.66
N ASP A 29 -11.76 -10.75 11.09
CA ASP A 29 -12.52 -9.66 11.72
C ASP A 29 -11.64 -8.57 12.38
N LEU A 30 -10.48 -8.27 11.77
CA LEU A 30 -9.62 -7.19 12.24
C LEU A 30 -10.22 -5.83 11.88
N LEU A 31 -10.30 -4.93 12.86
CA LEU A 31 -10.65 -3.53 12.61
C LEU A 31 -9.55 -2.85 11.77
N PRO A 32 -9.89 -2.24 10.62
CA PRO A 32 -8.90 -1.58 9.77
C PRO A 32 -8.43 -0.26 10.41
N CYS A 33 -7.10 -0.10 10.59
CA CYS A 33 -6.49 1.18 10.98
C CYS A 33 -6.34 2.11 9.75
N PRO A 34 -6.45 3.44 9.94
CA PRO A 34 -6.43 4.45 8.89
C PRO A 34 -5.15 4.42 8.05
N LEU A 35 -4.01 4.22 8.70
CA LEU A 35 -2.72 4.10 8.03
C LEU A 35 -2.65 2.86 7.12
N CYS A 36 -3.30 1.75 7.49
CA CYS A 36 -3.38 0.57 6.65
C CYS A 36 -4.26 0.80 5.41
N VAL A 37 -5.33 1.57 5.55
CA VAL A 37 -6.17 1.97 4.41
C VAL A 37 -5.38 2.85 3.44
N ILE A 38 -4.60 3.81 3.94
CA ILE A 38 -3.70 4.64 3.11
C ILE A 38 -2.66 3.77 2.38
N GLN A 39 -2.11 2.75 3.03
CA GLN A 39 -1.21 1.80 2.38
C GLN A 39 -1.89 1.06 1.22
N ARG A 40 -3.15 0.64 1.36
CA ARG A 40 -3.91 0.00 0.27
C ARG A 40 -4.10 0.94 -0.92
N TYR A 41 -4.41 2.22 -0.68
CA TYR A 41 -4.47 3.22 -1.74
C TYR A 41 -3.14 3.37 -2.49
N LEU A 42 -2.03 3.34 -1.76
CA LEU A 42 -0.69 3.42 -2.35
C LEU A 42 -0.36 2.16 -3.17
N PHE A 43 -0.72 0.96 -2.70
CA PHE A 43 -0.59 -0.26 -3.51
C PHE A 43 -1.43 -0.21 -4.79
N LEU A 44 -2.66 0.31 -4.71
CA LEU A 44 -3.53 0.49 -5.87
C LEU A 44 -2.92 1.50 -6.85
N ALA A 45 -2.37 2.61 -6.36
CA ALA A 45 -1.68 3.60 -7.18
C ALA A 45 -0.45 3.00 -7.88
N ILE A 46 0.33 2.16 -7.20
CA ILE A 46 1.44 1.42 -7.81
C ILE A 46 0.93 0.46 -8.89
N ALA A 47 -0.14 -0.30 -8.61
CA ALA A 47 -0.73 -1.25 -9.56
C ALA A 47 -1.22 -0.54 -10.83
N ILE A 48 -1.92 0.58 -10.68
CA ILE A 48 -2.40 1.41 -11.80
C ILE A 48 -1.21 2.01 -12.56
N GLY A 49 -0.21 2.54 -11.86
CA GLY A 49 1.02 3.04 -12.49
C GLY A 49 1.74 1.97 -13.32
N CYS A 50 1.82 0.74 -12.81
CA CYS A 50 2.37 -0.41 -13.54
C CYS A 50 1.51 -0.80 -14.75
N LEU A 51 0.19 -0.82 -14.61
CA LEU A 51 -0.74 -1.10 -15.72
C LEU A 51 -0.60 -0.06 -16.85
N VAL A 52 -0.58 1.22 -16.49
CA VAL A 52 -0.39 2.33 -17.43
C VAL A 52 0.98 2.25 -18.09
N GLY A 53 2.04 1.87 -17.36
CA GLY A 53 3.37 1.66 -17.95
C GLY A 53 3.46 0.42 -18.85
N ALA A 54 2.70 -0.63 -18.56
CA ALA A 54 2.69 -1.88 -19.33
C ALA A 54 1.90 -1.74 -20.64
N PHE A 55 0.74 -1.06 -20.59
CA PHE A 55 -0.12 -0.81 -21.75
C PHE A 55 0.27 0.46 -22.53
N GLY A 56 0.93 1.41 -21.87
CA GLY A 56 1.34 2.68 -22.47
C GLY A 56 2.49 2.54 -23.46
N ARG A 57 2.60 3.53 -24.37
CA ARG A 57 3.71 3.63 -25.33
C ARG A 57 5.05 3.89 -24.64
N ASN A 58 5.04 4.46 -23.42
CA ASN A 58 6.21 4.87 -22.65
C ASN A 58 6.25 4.23 -21.24
N PRO A 59 6.95 3.11 -21.05
CA PRO A 59 7.04 2.42 -19.76
C PRO A 59 7.71 3.26 -18.66
N LYS A 60 8.45 4.31 -19.05
CA LYS A 60 9.12 5.25 -18.13
C LYS A 60 8.13 6.03 -17.26
N ILE A 61 6.98 6.42 -17.82
CA ILE A 61 5.98 7.23 -17.11
C ILE A 61 5.31 6.38 -16.02
N GLY A 62 4.91 5.16 -16.37
CA GLY A 62 4.32 4.22 -15.40
C GLY A 62 5.30 3.82 -14.30
N ALA A 63 6.57 3.60 -14.63
CA ALA A 63 7.60 3.31 -13.64
C ALA A 63 7.90 4.53 -12.73
N GLY A 64 7.86 5.75 -13.26
CA GLY A 64 8.00 6.98 -12.45
C GLY A 64 6.85 7.18 -11.46
N ILE A 65 5.61 6.94 -11.90
CA ILE A 65 4.42 6.99 -11.03
C ILE A 65 4.50 5.89 -9.96
N GLY A 66 4.86 4.67 -10.35
CA GLY A 66 5.05 3.55 -9.42
C GLY A 66 6.14 3.82 -8.38
N LEU A 67 7.23 4.48 -8.77
CA LEU A 67 8.32 4.85 -7.86
C LEU A 67 7.87 5.96 -6.89
N ALA A 68 7.19 6.99 -7.37
CA ALA A 68 6.63 8.04 -6.51
C ALA A 68 5.64 7.48 -5.48
N ALA A 69 4.75 6.57 -5.91
CA ALA A 69 3.82 5.89 -5.02
C ALA A 69 4.53 4.93 -4.03
N GLY A 70 5.60 4.24 -4.46
CA GLY A 70 6.43 3.40 -3.60
C GLY A 70 7.16 4.19 -2.51
N LEU A 71 7.73 5.36 -2.85
CA LEU A 71 8.35 6.27 -1.88
C LEU A 71 7.32 6.84 -0.90
N GLY A 72 6.12 7.20 -1.39
CA GLY A 72 5.01 7.58 -0.53
C GLY A 72 4.62 6.47 0.44
N GLY A 73 4.54 5.22 -0.04
CA GLY A 73 4.33 4.01 0.75
C GLY A 73 5.37 3.81 1.85
N LEU A 74 6.65 3.93 1.51
CA LEU A 74 7.74 3.83 2.48
C LEU A 74 7.64 4.90 3.58
N GLY A 75 7.29 6.13 3.23
CA GLY A 75 7.05 7.20 4.21
C GLY A 75 5.90 6.89 5.16
N VAL A 76 4.77 6.39 4.62
CA VAL A 76 3.59 6.02 5.42
C VAL A 76 3.88 4.83 6.34
N VAL A 77 4.57 3.80 5.84
CA VAL A 77 4.94 2.63 6.65
C VAL A 77 5.96 2.99 7.71
N GLY A 78 6.94 3.84 7.39
CA GLY A 78 7.90 4.36 8.37
C GLY A 78 7.20 5.10 9.51
N LYS A 79 6.22 5.95 9.18
CA LYS A 79 5.36 6.60 10.19
C LYS A 79 4.57 5.57 11.01
N HIS A 80 4.01 4.53 10.36
CA HIS A 80 3.25 3.48 11.04
C HIS A 80 4.12 2.72 12.06
N LEU A 81 5.33 2.31 11.67
CA LEU A 81 6.28 1.64 12.56
C LEU A 81 6.74 2.55 13.71
N TYR A 82 6.91 3.85 13.43
CA TYR A 82 7.25 4.83 14.47
C TYR A 82 6.13 4.96 15.52
N VAL A 83 4.87 5.01 15.08
CA VAL A 83 3.70 5.06 15.97
C VAL A 83 3.57 3.76 16.77
N LEU A 84 3.84 2.60 16.16
CA LEU A 84 3.82 1.31 16.85
C LEU A 84 4.92 1.21 17.93
N ALA A 85 6.07 1.87 17.71
CA ALA A 85 7.16 1.92 18.69
C ALA A 85 6.96 2.99 19.79
N HIS A 86 6.09 3.99 19.56
CA HIS A 86 5.79 5.08 20.50
C HIS A 86 4.28 5.21 20.74
N PRO A 87 3.68 4.28 21.52
CA PRO A 87 2.28 4.34 21.88
C PRO A 87 2.01 5.63 22.69
N GLY A 88 1.31 6.59 22.08
CA GLY A 88 1.00 7.89 22.69
C GLY A 88 1.19 9.12 21.78
N PHE A 89 1.89 9.00 20.65
CA PHE A 89 2.19 10.17 19.79
C PHE A 89 1.18 10.47 18.67
N SER A 90 0.25 9.56 18.33
CA SER A 90 -0.80 9.81 17.31
C SER A 90 -1.85 8.70 17.27
N CYS A 91 -2.49 8.38 18.40
CA CYS A 91 -3.67 7.52 18.40
C CYS A 91 -4.76 8.20 19.23
N GLY A 92 -5.45 9.14 18.60
CA GLY A 92 -6.41 10.01 19.25
C GLY A 92 -6.94 11.04 18.26
N ILE A 93 -7.95 10.63 17.50
CA ILE A 93 -8.59 11.39 16.42
C ILE A 93 -7.56 11.87 15.39
N ASP A 94 -7.11 10.93 14.58
CA ASP A 94 -6.22 11.23 13.46
C ASP A 94 -6.96 12.21 12.54
N PRO A 95 -6.42 13.40 12.23
CA PRO A 95 -7.00 14.28 11.21
C PRO A 95 -7.16 13.57 9.86
N TYR A 96 -6.37 12.51 9.64
CA TYR A 96 -6.41 11.62 8.49
C TYR A 96 -7.67 10.74 8.45
N GLU A 97 -8.18 10.26 9.58
CA GLU A 97 -9.46 9.52 9.69
C GLU A 97 -10.62 10.38 9.21
N THR A 98 -10.69 11.60 9.76
CA THR A 98 -11.76 12.55 9.42
C THR A 98 -11.64 13.01 7.96
N PHE A 99 -10.43 13.10 7.41
CA PHE A 99 -10.21 13.44 6.01
C PHE A 99 -10.55 12.28 5.07
N LEU A 100 -10.17 11.05 5.42
CA LEU A 100 -10.49 9.84 4.64
C LEU A 100 -11.99 9.54 4.65
N ASN A 101 -12.66 9.60 5.81
CA ASN A 101 -14.10 9.40 5.91
C ASN A 101 -14.94 10.52 5.26
N LYS A 102 -14.33 11.68 4.99
CA LYS A 102 -14.94 12.76 4.18
C LYS A 102 -14.70 12.60 2.67
N LEU A 103 -13.79 11.72 2.24
CA LEU A 103 -13.61 11.45 0.82
C LEU A 103 -14.80 10.63 0.29
N PRO A 104 -15.36 10.97 -0.88
CA PRO A 104 -16.51 10.24 -1.44
C PRO A 104 -16.20 8.77 -1.67
N SER A 105 -14.93 8.39 -1.87
CA SER A 105 -14.52 6.97 -1.97
C SER A 105 -14.84 6.17 -0.71
N ALA A 106 -14.72 6.75 0.49
CA ALA A 106 -15.11 6.10 1.75
C ALA A 106 -16.63 5.98 1.90
N THR A 107 -17.39 6.96 1.38
CA THR A 107 -18.85 6.94 1.40
C THR A 107 -19.45 5.92 0.43
N TYR A 108 -18.83 5.71 -0.74
CA TYR A 108 -19.32 4.75 -1.75
C TYR A 108 -18.86 3.29 -1.47
N LEU A 109 -17.75 3.08 -0.77
CA LEU A 109 -17.18 1.75 -0.47
C LEU A 109 -16.73 1.66 1.01
N PRO A 110 -17.67 1.74 1.97
CA PRO A 110 -17.35 1.73 3.40
C PRO A 110 -16.65 0.44 3.83
N TRP A 111 -17.02 -0.71 3.25
CA TRP A 111 -16.39 -2.02 3.49
C TRP A 111 -14.87 -2.04 3.28
N ILE A 112 -14.34 -1.17 2.42
CA ILE A 112 -12.93 -1.18 2.02
C ILE A 112 -12.14 0.02 2.57
N PHE A 113 -12.82 1.11 2.93
CA PHE A 113 -12.22 2.42 3.22
C PHE A 113 -12.66 3.05 4.55
N GLN A 114 -13.66 2.50 5.23
CA GLN A 114 -14.01 2.93 6.57
C GLN A 114 -12.94 2.42 7.53
N ALA A 115 -12.30 3.33 8.25
CA ALA A 115 -11.32 3.01 9.27
C ALA A 115 -11.96 3.26 10.64
N ASP A 116 -12.06 2.20 11.42
CA ASP A 116 -12.72 2.18 12.74
C ASP A 116 -11.75 1.66 13.83
N GLY A 117 -10.52 1.28 13.46
CA GLY A 117 -9.53 0.65 14.33
C GLY A 117 -8.44 1.61 14.85
N LEU A 118 -8.13 1.51 16.14
CA LEU A 118 -6.94 2.15 16.74
C LEU A 118 -5.66 1.52 16.16
N CYS A 119 -4.72 2.33 15.71
CA CYS A 119 -3.46 1.83 15.11
C CYS A 119 -2.56 1.08 16.10
N GLU A 120 -2.80 1.19 17.41
CA GLU A 120 -2.09 0.45 18.46
C GLU A 120 -2.51 -1.03 18.54
N ASN A 121 -3.72 -1.36 18.07
CA ASN A 121 -4.25 -2.73 18.06
C ASN A 121 -3.87 -3.53 16.80
N ALA A 122 -3.05 -2.97 15.92
CA ALA A 122 -2.55 -3.66 14.72
C ALA A 122 -1.38 -4.63 15.02
N THR A 123 -1.35 -5.20 16.23
CA THR A 123 -0.32 -6.11 16.73
C THR A 123 -0.63 -7.58 16.47
N GLU A 124 -1.86 -7.91 16.08
CA GLU A 124 -2.25 -9.26 15.64
C GLU A 124 -1.46 -9.65 14.38
N GLY A 125 -0.33 -10.31 14.60
CA GLY A 125 0.64 -10.65 13.57
C GLY A 125 0.25 -11.91 12.82
N PHE A 126 0.21 -11.83 11.50
CA PHE A 126 0.15 -13.02 10.66
C PHE A 126 1.57 -13.62 10.57
N LEU A 127 1.77 -14.83 11.10
CA LEU A 127 3.06 -15.55 11.15
C LEU A 127 4.15 -14.85 12.01
N GLY A 128 3.78 -14.21 13.12
CA GLY A 128 4.74 -13.63 14.08
C GLY A 128 5.33 -12.28 13.69
N LEU A 129 4.94 -11.72 12.54
CA LEU A 129 5.22 -10.34 12.13
C LEU A 129 3.91 -9.55 12.02
N SER A 130 3.94 -8.28 12.43
CA SER A 130 2.78 -7.38 12.34
C SER A 130 2.42 -7.13 10.88
N ILE A 131 1.12 -7.01 10.58
CA ILE A 131 0.61 -6.60 9.26
C ILE A 131 1.34 -5.37 8.67
N PRO A 132 1.63 -4.29 9.44
CA PRO A 132 2.40 -3.16 8.91
C PRO A 132 3.86 -3.51 8.54
N GLN A 133 4.49 -4.48 9.21
CA GLN A 133 5.84 -4.94 8.85
C GLN A 133 5.83 -5.70 7.52
N TRP A 134 4.82 -6.53 7.28
CA TRP A 134 4.63 -7.20 5.99
C TRP A 134 4.43 -6.19 4.86
N SER A 135 3.58 -5.17 5.06
CA SER A 135 3.42 -4.08 4.11
C SER A 135 4.74 -3.36 3.84
N ALA A 136 5.57 -3.14 4.86
CA ALA A 136 6.90 -2.52 4.72
C ALA A 136 7.78 -3.29 3.73
N ILE A 137 7.89 -4.61 3.94
CA ILE A 137 8.71 -5.49 3.10
C ILE A 137 8.24 -5.42 1.65
N TRP A 138 6.93 -5.48 1.42
CA TRP A 138 6.37 -5.39 0.08
C TRP A 138 6.59 -4.03 -0.57
N PHE A 139 6.43 -2.91 0.15
CA PHE A 139 6.73 -1.58 -0.38
C PHE A 139 8.21 -1.44 -0.76
N VAL A 140 9.14 -1.98 0.04
CA VAL A 140 10.56 -2.01 -0.30
C VAL A 140 10.80 -2.82 -1.58
N ILE A 141 10.24 -4.03 -1.68
CA ILE A 141 10.38 -4.90 -2.85
C ILE A 141 9.82 -4.25 -4.10
N LEU A 142 8.62 -3.67 -4.03
CA LEU A 142 7.97 -3.00 -5.16
C LEU A 142 8.76 -1.76 -5.61
N THR A 143 9.22 -0.95 -4.66
CA THR A 143 10.04 0.24 -4.95
C THR A 143 11.37 -0.16 -5.58
N ALA A 144 12.05 -1.17 -5.02
CA ALA A 144 13.29 -1.71 -5.60
C ALA A 144 13.07 -2.27 -7.01
N THR A 145 11.95 -2.96 -7.24
CA THR A 145 11.58 -3.46 -8.57
C THR A 145 11.35 -2.32 -9.55
N MET A 146 10.67 -1.24 -9.15
CA MET A 146 10.48 -0.06 -10.01
C MET A 146 11.78 0.66 -10.32
N VAL A 147 12.64 0.86 -9.32
CA VAL A 147 14.00 1.41 -9.51
C VAL A 147 14.77 0.53 -10.49
N TRP A 148 14.73 -0.78 -10.31
CA TRP A 148 15.43 -1.72 -11.18
C TRP A 148 14.92 -1.68 -12.62
N VAL A 149 13.61 -1.57 -12.84
CA VAL A 149 13.02 -1.37 -14.17
C VAL A 149 13.47 -0.04 -14.80
N LEU A 150 13.57 1.02 -14.00
CA LEU A 150 14.02 2.35 -14.45
C LEU A 150 15.52 2.35 -14.81
N VAL A 151 16.34 1.66 -14.01
CA VAL A 151 17.80 1.53 -14.17
C VAL A 151 18.19 0.53 -15.26
N ARG A 152 17.42 -0.55 -15.45
CA ARG A 152 17.58 -1.52 -16.56
C ARG A 152 17.19 -0.92 -17.92
N ARG A 153 17.56 0.35 -18.17
CA ARG A 153 17.59 1.06 -19.46
C ARG A 153 17.25 0.11 -20.60
N GLN A 154 16.05 0.27 -21.16
CA GLN A 154 15.64 -0.37 -22.39
C GLN A 154 16.75 -0.18 -23.43
N ARG A 155 17.57 -1.21 -23.62
CA ARG A 155 18.31 -1.43 -24.86
C ARG A 155 17.38 -2.22 -25.76
#